data_AF-A0A7Y3R7B0-F1
#
_entry.id   AF-A0A7Y3R7B0-F1
#
_cell.length_a   1.000
_cell.length_b   1.000
_cell.length_c   1.000
_cell.angle_alpha   90.00
_cell.angle_beta   90.00
_cell.angle_gamma   90.00
#
_symmetry.space_group_name_H-M   'P 1'
#
loop_
_entity.id
_entity.type
_entity.pdbx_description
1 polymer ?
#
loop_
_entity_poly.entity_id
_entity_poly.type
_entity_poly.pdbx_seq_one_letter_code
_entity_poly.pdbx_strand_id
1 'polypeptide(L)'
;MPKILITGNGFDLYHGLPTKYGHFMTIMETIENISIEKDLNFDELFGEEFKRQFIDDYQILKKHYKTDNLLFTIKDIGNIKSVLSNDWYKLFKKINTLDTWIDFEQETADVLEQISLIFELSEHSQHKSSFSLRDTDVYERFETFNFWTFNSYYIRLNSDFFDHRKNRIKEKKILELMFNSFSEFTSIFNKYLSIIVSKFYENYCGEIYFPKDSIDKIFSFNYTPSMELLYKKEGVIYIHGKISLKEDDQNIILGVDELPEKLKENRMFDFLKNYQKIIKKSNVEIIHISNCNYDIENIFFFFGHSLDASDREYIQSLFDFLEKDPNNRSRIIIFYKDLKDHKRKLANLFSYMEKNKIVRLEMEKRIEFIQINKENLMLYFLITPWEKEFTF
;
A
#
# COMPACT_ATOMS: atom_id res chain seq x y z
N MET A 1 -12.32 -18.40 -22.19
CA MET A 1 -12.44 -17.00 -21.77
C MET A 1 -11.69 -16.82 -20.47
N PRO A 2 -10.42 -16.39 -20.50
CA PRO A 2 -9.64 -16.17 -19.29
C PRO A 2 -10.30 -15.09 -18.43
N LYS A 3 -10.49 -15.41 -17.16
CA LYS A 3 -10.99 -14.50 -16.12
C LYS A 3 -9.86 -14.19 -15.15
N ILE A 4 -9.39 -12.96 -15.21
CA ILE A 4 -8.24 -12.48 -14.44
C ILE A 4 -8.76 -11.54 -13.36
N LEU A 5 -8.48 -11.85 -12.10
CA LEU A 5 -8.84 -11.02 -10.96
C LEU A 5 -7.64 -10.18 -10.52
N ILE A 6 -7.85 -8.88 -10.40
CA ILE A 6 -6.92 -7.91 -9.81
C ILE A 6 -7.53 -7.43 -8.50
N THR A 7 -6.85 -7.69 -7.39
CA THR A 7 -7.28 -7.29 -6.06
C THR A 7 -6.38 -6.20 -5.48
N GLY A 8 -6.96 -5.31 -4.68
CA GLY A 8 -6.24 -4.34 -3.85
C GLY A 8 -6.90 -4.21 -2.48
N ASN A 9 -6.46 -3.25 -1.64
CA ASN A 9 -6.74 -3.31 -0.19
C ASN A 9 -8.24 -3.36 0.14
N GLY A 10 -9.08 -2.78 -0.72
CA GLY A 10 -10.53 -2.88 -0.61
C GLY A 10 -11.08 -4.32 -0.61
N PHE A 11 -10.34 -5.31 -1.11
CA PHE A 11 -10.66 -6.73 -1.00
C PHE A 11 -10.54 -7.20 0.44
N ASP A 12 -9.46 -6.86 1.14
CA ASP A 12 -9.29 -7.19 2.57
C ASP A 12 -10.37 -6.47 3.41
N LEU A 13 -10.64 -5.20 3.10
CA LEU A 13 -11.69 -4.41 3.76
C LEU A 13 -13.10 -4.95 3.49
N TYR A 14 -13.35 -5.51 2.31
CA TYR A 14 -14.61 -6.20 2.01
C TYR A 14 -14.84 -7.40 2.94
N HIS A 15 -13.77 -8.10 3.31
CA HIS A 15 -13.80 -9.18 4.30
C HIS A 15 -13.74 -8.68 5.75
N GLY A 16 -13.64 -7.36 5.95
CA GLY A 16 -13.58 -6.76 7.28
C GLY A 16 -12.22 -6.89 7.96
N LEU A 17 -11.15 -7.25 7.25
CA LEU A 17 -9.81 -7.33 7.85
C LEU A 17 -9.32 -5.92 8.22
N PRO A 18 -8.57 -5.76 9.33
CA PRO A 18 -8.13 -4.45 9.77
C PRO A 18 -6.88 -3.98 9.02
N THR A 19 -6.99 -3.69 7.72
CA THR A 19 -5.83 -3.40 6.84
C THR A 19 -5.76 -1.96 6.32
N LYS A 20 -6.59 -1.04 6.83
CA LYS A 20 -6.42 0.39 6.55
C LYS A 20 -5.13 0.89 7.21
N TYR A 21 -4.56 1.95 6.66
CA TYR A 21 -3.45 2.67 7.29
C TYR A 21 -3.79 3.09 8.72
N GLY A 22 -4.96 3.73 8.91
CA GLY A 22 -5.43 4.12 10.24
C GLY A 22 -5.59 2.93 11.21
N HIS A 23 -6.03 1.76 10.73
CA HIS A 23 -6.10 0.55 11.56
C HIS A 23 -4.72 0.15 12.10
N PHE A 24 -3.72 0.12 11.22
CA PHE A 24 -2.33 -0.17 11.60
C PHE A 24 -1.83 0.82 12.66
N MET A 25 -1.92 2.12 12.39
CA MET A 25 -1.40 3.15 13.30
C MET A 25 -2.05 3.11 14.67
N THR A 26 -3.38 3.01 14.74
CA THR A 26 -4.13 2.95 16.00
C THR A 26 -3.78 1.71 16.83
N ILE A 27 -3.63 0.55 16.19
CA ILE A 27 -3.27 -0.68 16.91
C ILE A 27 -1.82 -0.63 17.37
N MET A 28 -0.89 -0.13 16.55
CA MET A 28 0.51 0.04 16.97
C MET A 28 0.62 1.00 18.16
N GLU A 29 -0.12 2.12 18.15
CA GLU A 29 -0.13 3.06 19.27
C GLU A 29 -0.73 2.44 20.54
N THR A 30 -1.75 1.59 20.40
CA THR A 30 -2.31 0.85 21.54
C THR A 30 -1.25 -0.09 22.15
N ILE A 31 -0.50 -0.82 21.31
CA ILE A 31 0.61 -1.69 21.75
C ILE A 31 1.74 -0.88 22.42
N GLU A 32 2.06 0.29 21.88
CA GLU A 32 3.06 1.19 22.45
C GLU A 32 2.71 1.60 23.89
N ASN A 33 1.43 1.82 24.18
CA ASN A 33 0.96 2.36 25.45
C ASN A 33 0.54 1.31 26.50
N ILE A 34 0.23 0.07 26.10
CA ILE A 34 -0.28 -0.95 27.03
C ILE A 34 0.81 -1.58 27.92
N SER A 35 0.51 -1.89 29.19
CA SER A 35 1.37 -2.74 30.02
C SER A 35 1.16 -4.22 29.66
N ILE A 36 2.22 -4.92 29.28
CA ILE A 36 2.12 -6.32 28.82
C ILE A 36 2.47 -7.26 29.98
N GLU A 37 1.46 -7.59 30.79
CA GLU A 37 1.60 -8.50 31.95
C GLU A 37 0.98 -9.88 31.69
N LYS A 38 0.13 -9.98 30.66
CA LYS A 38 -0.62 -11.18 30.27
C LYS A 38 -0.91 -11.15 28.77
N ASP A 39 -1.35 -12.28 28.22
CA ASP A 39 -1.87 -12.35 26.85
C ASP A 39 -3.09 -11.42 26.72
N LEU A 40 -3.22 -10.77 25.57
CA LEU A 40 -4.28 -9.80 25.30
C LEU A 40 -5.42 -10.43 24.51
N ASN A 41 -6.65 -10.20 24.93
CA ASN A 41 -7.82 -10.55 24.15
C ASN A 41 -8.17 -9.46 23.11
N PHE A 42 -9.16 -9.74 22.26
CA PHE A 42 -9.62 -8.79 21.23
C PHE A 42 -10.02 -7.42 21.80
N ASP A 43 -10.83 -7.38 22.86
CA ASP A 43 -11.34 -6.12 23.40
C ASP A 43 -10.24 -5.30 24.09
N GLU A 44 -9.19 -5.94 24.63
CA GLU A 44 -8.02 -5.23 25.18
C GLU A 44 -7.20 -4.51 24.10
N LEU A 45 -7.17 -5.03 22.88
CA LEU A 45 -6.40 -4.44 21.77
C LEU A 45 -7.26 -3.55 20.84
N PHE A 46 -8.53 -3.90 20.62
CA PHE A 46 -9.42 -3.24 19.68
C PHE A 46 -10.58 -2.47 20.35
N GLY A 47 -10.84 -2.68 21.63
CA GLY A 47 -12.07 -2.22 22.30
C GLY A 47 -12.11 -0.74 22.69
N GLU A 48 -10.95 -0.08 22.76
CA GLU A 48 -10.82 1.32 23.15
C GLU A 48 -10.58 2.22 21.93
N GLU A 49 -9.31 2.57 21.64
CA GLU A 49 -8.94 3.54 20.61
C GLU A 49 -9.46 3.16 19.23
N PHE A 50 -9.26 1.90 18.83
CA PHE A 50 -9.72 1.39 17.55
C PHE A 50 -11.24 1.50 17.41
N LYS A 51 -12.00 1.07 18.43
CA LYS A 51 -13.46 1.19 18.44
C LYS A 51 -13.91 2.66 18.38
N ARG A 52 -13.20 3.57 19.04
CA ARG A 52 -13.52 5.01 19.03
C ARG A 52 -13.35 5.62 17.65
N GLN A 53 -12.25 5.31 16.96
CA GLN A 53 -11.95 5.87 15.64
C GLN A 53 -12.67 5.15 14.49
N PHE A 54 -12.87 3.83 14.61
CA PHE A 54 -13.36 2.96 13.54
C PHE A 54 -14.54 2.11 14.01
N ILE A 55 -15.58 2.76 14.55
CA ILE A 55 -16.74 2.05 15.13
C ILE A 55 -17.39 1.08 14.14
N ASP A 56 -17.56 1.49 12.88
CA ASP A 56 -18.16 0.64 11.85
C ASP A 56 -17.29 -0.60 11.56
N ASP A 57 -15.98 -0.43 11.46
CA ASP A 57 -15.04 -1.54 11.22
C ASP A 57 -14.96 -2.46 12.44
N TYR A 58 -15.00 -1.92 13.66
CA TYR A 58 -15.07 -2.72 14.89
C TYR A 58 -16.32 -3.60 14.93
N GLN A 59 -17.48 -3.07 14.53
CA GLN A 59 -18.71 -3.88 14.43
C GLN A 59 -18.62 -4.92 13.32
N ILE A 60 -18.00 -4.60 12.18
CA ILE A 60 -17.73 -5.57 11.11
C ILE A 60 -16.83 -6.71 11.64
N LEU A 61 -15.79 -6.38 12.41
CA LEU A 61 -14.91 -7.39 13.02
C LEU A 61 -15.70 -8.33 13.93
N LYS A 62 -16.50 -7.81 14.88
CA LYS A 62 -17.34 -8.63 15.76
C LYS A 62 -18.39 -9.46 15.01
N LYS A 63 -18.85 -8.99 13.86
CA LYS A 63 -19.83 -9.70 13.02
C LYS A 63 -19.19 -10.82 12.21
N HIS A 64 -18.01 -10.60 11.63
CA HIS A 64 -17.40 -11.50 10.66
C HIS A 64 -16.35 -12.45 11.26
N TYR A 65 -15.97 -12.24 12.51
CA TYR A 65 -14.95 -13.03 13.19
C TYR A 65 -15.38 -13.45 14.59
N LYS A 66 -14.95 -14.64 15.01
CA LYS A 66 -15.09 -15.12 16.39
C LYS A 66 -14.10 -14.38 17.29
N THR A 67 -14.38 -13.11 17.58
CA THR A 67 -13.44 -12.23 18.29
C THR A 67 -13.08 -12.73 19.68
N ASP A 68 -13.97 -13.47 20.34
CA ASP A 68 -13.73 -14.05 21.67
C ASP A 68 -12.63 -15.11 21.67
N ASN A 69 -12.30 -15.69 20.51
CA ASN A 69 -11.22 -16.66 20.35
C ASN A 69 -9.87 -15.99 20.05
N LEU A 70 -9.84 -14.69 19.74
CA LEU A 70 -8.61 -13.99 19.41
C LEU A 70 -7.80 -13.72 20.66
N LEU A 71 -6.63 -14.34 20.73
CA LEU A 71 -5.64 -14.16 21.78
C LEU A 71 -4.30 -13.75 21.16
N PHE A 72 -3.74 -12.64 21.63
CA PHE A 72 -2.45 -12.11 21.22
C PHE A 72 -1.44 -12.31 22.35
N THR A 73 -0.38 -13.07 22.08
CA THR A 73 0.52 -13.51 23.15
C THR A 73 1.40 -12.36 23.66
N ILE A 74 1.79 -12.39 24.93
CA ILE A 74 2.76 -11.44 25.52
C ILE A 74 4.02 -11.34 24.66
N LYS A 75 4.50 -12.50 24.18
CA LYS A 75 5.71 -12.58 23.35
C LYS A 75 5.52 -11.83 22.04
N ASP A 76 4.40 -12.06 21.36
CA ASP A 76 4.08 -11.45 20.07
C ASP A 76 3.93 -9.92 20.19
N ILE A 77 3.18 -9.47 21.19
CA ILE A 77 2.99 -8.03 21.46
C ILE A 77 4.30 -7.38 21.92
N GLY A 78 5.07 -8.06 22.76
CA GLY A 78 6.40 -7.60 23.19
C GLY A 78 7.37 -7.43 22.01
N ASN A 79 7.36 -8.36 21.06
CA ASN A 79 8.17 -8.30 19.83
C ASN A 79 7.80 -7.13 18.91
N ILE A 80 6.53 -6.71 18.89
CA ILE A 80 6.09 -5.51 18.17
C ILE A 80 6.51 -4.27 18.96
N LYS A 81 6.19 -4.23 20.26
CA LYS A 81 6.46 -3.07 21.11
C LYS A 81 7.94 -2.68 21.14
N SER A 82 8.85 -3.66 21.12
CA SER A 82 10.30 -3.41 21.18
C SER A 82 10.86 -2.64 19.98
N VAL A 83 10.13 -2.56 18.87
CA VAL A 83 10.57 -1.89 17.64
C VAL A 83 9.81 -0.58 17.34
N LEU A 84 8.85 -0.19 18.18
CA LEU A 84 8.07 1.04 18.00
C LEU A 84 8.87 2.33 18.33
N SER A 85 10.14 2.22 18.73
CA SER A 85 11.04 3.37 18.82
C SER A 85 11.57 3.87 17.46
N ASN A 86 11.16 3.24 16.36
CA ASN A 86 11.58 3.54 14.99
C ASN A 86 11.21 4.98 14.54
N ASP A 87 12.12 5.65 13.83
CA ASP A 87 11.99 7.08 13.50
C ASP A 87 10.90 7.36 12.46
N TRP A 88 10.73 6.46 11.49
CA TRP A 88 9.66 6.55 10.50
C TRP A 88 8.29 6.31 11.14
N TYR A 89 8.16 5.29 11.99
CA TYR A 89 6.91 5.08 12.75
C TYR A 89 6.53 6.31 13.57
N LYS A 90 7.48 6.91 14.30
CA LYS A 90 7.27 8.15 15.06
C LYS A 90 6.90 9.34 14.16
N LEU A 91 7.52 9.45 12.98
CA LEU A 91 7.20 10.49 12.01
C LEU A 91 5.74 10.35 11.56
N PHE A 92 5.37 9.16 11.06
CA PHE A 92 4.03 8.90 10.56
C PHE A 92 2.95 9.04 11.64
N LYS A 93 3.27 8.68 12.89
CA LYS A 93 2.38 8.88 14.05
C LYS A 93 2.03 10.36 14.29
N LYS A 94 2.92 11.30 13.97
CA LYS A 94 2.68 12.74 14.17
C LYS A 94 1.82 13.37 13.08
N ILE A 95 1.60 12.66 11.97
CA ILE A 95 0.97 13.24 10.78
C ILE A 95 -0.50 12.86 10.75
N ASN A 96 -1.33 13.81 11.18
CA ASN A 96 -2.78 13.63 11.31
C ASN A 96 -3.52 13.59 9.96
N THR A 97 -2.84 13.88 8.84
CA THR A 97 -3.46 13.94 7.50
C THR A 97 -3.35 12.64 6.71
N LEU A 98 -2.71 11.61 7.26
CA LEU A 98 -2.53 10.33 6.58
C LEU A 98 -3.77 9.45 6.75
N ASP A 99 -4.60 9.37 5.71
CA ASP A 99 -5.82 8.57 5.71
C ASP A 99 -5.61 7.19 5.05
N THR A 100 -4.66 7.09 4.12
CA THR A 100 -4.46 5.90 3.27
C THR A 100 -2.98 5.52 3.11
N TRP A 101 -2.75 4.31 2.60
CA TRP A 101 -1.41 3.86 2.22
C TRP A 101 -0.81 4.68 1.05
N ILE A 102 -1.65 5.34 0.24
CA ILE A 102 -1.18 6.24 -0.83
C ILE A 102 -0.65 7.53 -0.22
N ASP A 103 -1.35 8.08 0.78
CA ASP A 103 -0.88 9.28 1.48
C ASP A 103 0.45 9.01 2.20
N PHE A 104 0.65 7.79 2.71
CA PHE A 104 1.92 7.34 3.27
C PHE A 104 3.07 7.38 2.23
N GLU A 105 2.82 6.89 1.01
CA GLU A 105 3.84 6.92 -0.06
C GLU A 105 4.18 8.36 -0.45
N GLN A 106 3.17 9.22 -0.57
CA GLN A 106 3.35 10.64 -0.86
C GLN A 106 4.15 11.33 0.25
N GLU A 107 3.82 11.11 1.52
CA GLU A 107 4.56 11.71 2.62
C GLU A 107 6.01 11.20 2.66
N THR A 108 6.24 9.92 2.35
CA THR A 108 7.61 9.39 2.22
C THR A 108 8.37 10.12 1.11
N ALA A 109 7.74 10.40 -0.04
CA ALA A 109 8.34 11.18 -1.11
C ALA A 109 8.65 12.61 -0.67
N ASP A 110 7.70 13.28 -0.02
CA ASP A 110 7.88 14.63 0.52
C ASP A 110 9.06 14.67 1.51
N VAL A 111 9.21 13.66 2.38
CA VAL A 111 10.38 13.53 3.27
C VAL A 111 11.69 13.53 2.50
N LEU A 112 11.77 12.72 1.45
CA LEU A 112 12.98 12.56 0.66
C LEU A 112 13.31 13.82 -0.14
N GLU A 113 12.30 14.52 -0.66
CA GLU A 113 12.45 15.83 -1.32
C GLU A 113 13.01 16.88 -0.36
N GLN A 114 12.49 16.93 0.86
CA GLN A 114 12.92 17.89 1.87
C GLN A 114 14.38 17.67 2.31
N ILE A 115 14.79 16.40 2.43
CA ILE A 115 16.20 16.05 2.69
C ILE A 115 17.09 16.44 1.51
N SER A 116 16.62 16.26 0.26
CA SER A 116 17.32 16.74 -0.93
C SER A 116 17.56 18.24 -0.87
N LEU A 117 16.51 19.01 -0.57
CA LEU A 117 16.56 20.47 -0.46
C LEU A 117 17.55 20.90 0.63
N ILE A 118 17.54 20.24 1.79
CA ILE A 118 18.48 20.51 2.89
C ILE A 118 19.94 20.30 2.45
N PHE A 119 20.24 19.26 1.67
CA PHE A 119 21.59 19.03 1.14
C PHE A 119 22.02 20.13 0.16
N GLU A 120 21.13 20.52 -0.75
CA GLU A 120 21.38 21.59 -1.72
C GLU A 120 21.62 22.94 -1.03
N LEU A 121 20.79 23.30 -0.04
CA LEU A 121 20.95 24.52 0.76
C LEU A 121 22.28 24.54 1.50
N SER A 122 22.66 23.40 2.09
CA SER A 122 23.96 23.26 2.74
C SER A 122 25.12 23.52 1.79
N GLU A 123 25.06 23.05 0.54
CA GLU A 123 26.14 23.25 -0.43
C GLU A 123 26.34 24.71 -0.83
N HIS A 124 25.24 25.48 -0.91
CA HIS A 124 25.25 26.90 -1.27
C HIS A 124 25.48 27.84 -0.07
N SER A 125 25.38 27.33 1.16
CA SER A 125 25.59 28.10 2.38
C SER A 125 27.06 28.38 2.67
N GLN A 126 27.36 29.60 3.17
CA GLN A 126 28.66 29.91 3.77
C GLN A 126 28.98 29.02 4.97
N HIS A 127 27.95 28.63 5.73
CA HIS A 127 28.03 27.75 6.89
C HIS A 127 27.27 26.45 6.60
N LYS A 128 27.99 25.44 6.12
CA LYS A 128 27.41 24.17 5.64
C LYS A 128 26.75 23.32 6.75
N SER A 129 27.10 23.58 8.01
CA SER A 129 26.52 22.89 9.18
C SER A 129 25.42 23.70 9.89
N SER A 130 25.18 24.95 9.48
CA SER A 130 24.18 25.83 10.08
C SER A 130 23.71 26.88 9.09
N PHE A 131 22.46 26.82 8.65
CA PHE A 131 21.94 27.74 7.64
C PHE A 131 20.55 28.27 7.96
N SER A 132 20.20 29.42 7.38
CA SER A 132 18.95 30.14 7.62
C SER A 132 17.77 29.42 6.98
N LEU A 133 16.64 29.39 7.68
CA LEU A 133 15.36 28.88 7.18
C LEU A 133 14.48 29.94 6.52
N ARG A 134 14.90 31.22 6.55
CA ARG A 134 14.03 32.37 6.21
C ARG A 134 13.50 32.42 4.77
N ASP A 135 14.00 31.59 3.88
CA ASP A 135 13.66 31.60 2.45
C ASP A 135 13.39 30.19 1.88
N THR A 136 13.04 29.22 2.73
CA THR A 136 12.98 27.79 2.31
C THR A 136 11.69 27.11 2.77
N ASP A 137 11.05 26.36 1.88
CA ASP A 137 9.88 25.51 2.16
C ASP A 137 10.25 24.23 2.94
N VAL A 138 11.16 24.33 3.91
CA VAL A 138 11.60 23.21 4.76
C VAL A 138 10.64 23.05 5.93
N TYR A 139 9.90 21.95 5.99
CA TYR A 139 8.99 21.65 7.10
C TYR A 139 9.71 20.86 8.21
N GLU A 140 9.47 21.21 9.49
CA GLU A 140 10.07 20.61 10.69
C GLU A 140 9.57 19.16 10.99
N ARG A 141 9.17 18.40 9.97
CA ARG A 141 8.61 17.04 10.15
C ARG A 141 9.65 15.97 10.45
N PHE A 142 10.92 16.21 10.07
CA PHE A 142 12.03 15.25 10.17
C PHE A 142 12.82 15.33 11.47
N GLU A 143 12.35 16.11 12.45
CA GLU A 143 12.95 16.17 13.78
C GLU A 143 13.09 14.79 14.44
N THR A 144 12.21 13.84 14.08
CA THR A 144 12.24 12.47 14.61
C THR A 144 13.55 11.75 14.33
N PHE A 145 14.26 12.08 13.24
CA PHE A 145 15.52 11.44 12.87
C PHE A 145 16.75 12.00 13.61
N ASN A 146 16.62 13.10 14.37
CA ASN A 146 17.71 13.71 15.16
C ASN A 146 19.00 14.06 14.40
N PHE A 147 18.96 14.19 13.08
CA PHE A 147 20.11 14.64 12.28
C PHE A 147 20.34 16.14 12.40
N TRP A 148 19.25 16.90 12.52
CA TRP A 148 19.26 18.34 12.67
C TRP A 148 18.52 18.77 13.92
N THR A 149 18.92 19.92 14.43
CA THR A 149 18.19 20.70 15.43
C THR A 149 17.59 21.92 14.74
N PHE A 150 16.31 22.15 14.99
CA PHE A 150 15.56 23.25 14.38
C PHE A 150 15.33 24.35 15.43
N ASN A 151 15.40 25.59 14.97
CA ASN A 151 15.01 26.79 15.71
C ASN A 151 14.33 27.73 14.70
N SER A 152 13.55 28.70 15.18
CA SER A 152 12.74 29.63 14.39
C SER A 152 13.48 30.43 13.29
N TYR A 153 14.82 30.35 13.24
CA TYR A 153 15.63 31.07 12.27
C TYR A 153 16.68 30.23 11.56
N TYR A 154 17.07 29.07 12.10
CA TYR A 154 18.17 28.29 11.55
C TYR A 154 17.97 26.80 11.79
N ILE A 155 18.51 26.03 10.86
CA ILE A 155 18.72 24.59 11.00
C ILE A 155 20.19 24.34 11.28
N ARG A 156 20.47 23.49 12.27
CA ARG A 156 21.85 23.12 12.64
C ARG A 156 22.02 21.62 12.61
N LEU A 157 22.97 21.17 11.79
CA LEU A 157 23.33 19.76 11.67
C LEU A 157 24.09 19.29 12.93
N ASN A 158 23.74 18.10 13.41
CA ASN A 158 24.51 17.44 14.46
C ASN A 158 25.93 17.10 13.96
N SER A 159 26.94 17.37 14.80
CA SER A 159 28.36 17.22 14.46
C SER A 159 28.74 15.84 13.94
N ASP A 160 28.04 14.78 14.36
CA ASP A 160 28.30 13.41 13.93
C ASP A 160 28.10 13.20 12.42
N PHE A 161 27.28 14.06 11.80
CA PHE A 161 26.94 14.04 10.38
C PHE A 161 27.71 15.09 9.58
N PHE A 162 28.62 15.85 10.19
CA PHE A 162 29.48 16.79 9.50
C PHE A 162 30.89 16.23 9.30
N ASP A 163 31.45 16.40 8.10
CA ASP A 163 32.86 16.13 7.81
C ASP A 163 33.64 17.45 7.88
N HIS A 164 34.29 17.70 9.01
CA HIS A 164 35.09 18.90 9.24
C HIS A 164 36.30 19.00 8.30
N ARG A 165 36.82 17.88 7.78
CA ARG A 165 37.99 17.88 6.89
C ARG A 165 37.59 18.29 5.48
N LYS A 166 36.45 17.77 5.01
CA LYS A 166 35.92 18.07 3.67
C LYS A 166 34.99 19.28 3.65
N ASN A 167 34.68 19.86 4.81
CA ASN A 167 33.71 20.93 4.99
C ASN A 167 32.41 20.60 4.23
N ARG A 168 31.74 19.51 4.59
CA ARG A 168 30.49 19.07 3.97
C ARG A 168 29.69 18.11 4.85
N ILE A 169 28.42 17.95 4.54
CA ILE A 169 27.53 16.97 5.17
C ILE A 169 27.92 15.55 4.73
N LYS A 170 27.79 14.59 5.64
CA LYS A 170 27.90 13.14 5.36
C LYS A 170 26.55 12.63 4.81
N GLU A 171 26.13 13.15 3.66
CA GLU A 171 24.81 12.88 3.05
C GLU A 171 24.53 11.38 2.97
N LYS A 172 25.45 10.61 2.38
CA LYS A 172 25.34 9.15 2.31
C LYS A 172 25.09 8.47 3.66
N LYS A 173 25.77 8.90 4.73
CA LYS A 173 25.57 8.33 6.08
C LYS A 173 24.17 8.62 6.61
N ILE A 174 23.67 9.83 6.40
CA ILE A 174 22.30 10.22 6.78
C ILE A 174 21.29 9.34 6.04
N LEU A 175 21.43 9.25 4.72
CA LEU A 175 20.51 8.50 3.87
C LEU A 175 20.54 6.99 4.19
N GLU A 176 21.71 6.42 4.47
CA GLU A 176 21.84 5.02 4.91
C GLU A 176 21.09 4.76 6.23
N LEU A 177 21.19 5.68 7.21
CA LEU A 177 20.46 5.56 8.47
C LEU A 177 18.95 5.71 8.27
N MET A 178 18.52 6.66 7.42
CA MET A 178 17.12 6.80 7.07
C MET A 178 16.57 5.54 6.41
N PHE A 179 17.32 4.95 5.47
CA PHE A 179 16.89 3.75 4.79
C PHE A 179 16.84 2.54 5.72
N ASN A 180 17.83 2.36 6.59
CA ASN A 180 17.81 1.28 7.59
C ASN A 180 16.58 1.38 8.49
N SER A 181 16.29 2.60 8.99
CA SER A 181 15.07 2.87 9.76
C SER A 181 13.79 2.63 8.93
N PHE A 182 13.79 2.93 7.63
CA PHE A 182 12.64 2.69 6.75
C PHE A 182 12.41 1.18 6.51
N SER A 183 13.48 0.42 6.35
CA SER A 183 13.46 -1.04 6.23
C SER A 183 12.91 -1.67 7.52
N GLU A 184 13.33 -1.17 8.69
CA GLU A 184 12.75 -1.56 9.98
C GLU A 184 11.26 -1.24 10.07
N PHE A 185 10.82 -0.06 9.61
CA PHE A 185 9.40 0.27 9.53
C PHE A 185 8.62 -0.74 8.66
N THR A 186 9.18 -1.13 7.53
CA THR A 186 8.58 -2.15 6.66
C THR A 186 8.46 -3.50 7.40
N SER A 187 9.42 -3.84 8.26
CA SER A 187 9.34 -5.00 9.15
C SER A 187 8.27 -4.85 10.23
N ILE A 188 8.10 -3.67 10.82
CA ILE A 188 6.99 -3.36 11.77
C ILE A 188 5.64 -3.61 11.09
N PHE A 189 5.47 -3.11 9.86
CA PHE A 189 4.24 -3.34 9.10
C PHE A 189 4.03 -4.82 8.76
N ASN A 190 5.09 -5.55 8.38
CA ASN A 190 5.03 -7.00 8.19
C ASN A 190 4.62 -7.74 9.48
N LYS A 191 5.16 -7.34 10.65
CA LYS A 191 4.78 -7.91 11.95
C LYS A 191 3.30 -7.66 12.24
N TYR A 192 2.80 -6.45 12.01
CA TYR A 192 1.37 -6.18 12.18
C TYR A 192 0.49 -7.14 11.36
N LEU A 193 0.78 -7.27 10.06
CA LEU A 193 -0.03 -8.13 9.21
C LEU A 193 0.13 -9.63 9.56
N SER A 194 1.35 -10.06 9.89
CA SER A 194 1.66 -11.48 10.12
C SER A 194 1.32 -11.97 11.53
N ILE A 195 1.29 -11.09 12.53
CA ILE A 195 1.02 -11.43 13.94
C ILE A 195 -0.41 -11.04 14.34
N ILE A 196 -0.90 -9.87 13.91
CA ILE A 196 -2.21 -9.36 14.31
C ILE A 196 -3.27 -9.74 13.28
N VAL A 197 -3.12 -9.32 12.02
CA VAL A 197 -4.14 -9.53 10.97
C VAL A 197 -4.31 -11.02 10.65
N SER A 198 -3.24 -11.80 10.66
CA SER A 198 -3.29 -13.24 10.34
C SER A 198 -4.22 -14.05 11.26
N LYS A 199 -4.36 -13.65 12.53
CA LYS A 199 -5.24 -14.32 13.53
C LYS A 199 -6.71 -14.30 13.14
N PHE A 200 -7.11 -13.35 12.29
CA PHE A 200 -8.48 -13.23 11.83
C PHE A 200 -8.86 -14.35 10.85
N TYR A 201 -7.92 -14.89 10.08
CA TYR A 201 -8.24 -15.91 9.07
C TYR A 201 -8.81 -17.20 9.67
N GLU A 202 -8.21 -17.73 10.73
CA GLU A 202 -8.68 -18.96 11.39
C GLU A 202 -9.99 -18.74 12.19
N ASN A 203 -10.31 -17.48 12.47
CA ASN A 203 -11.49 -17.07 13.23
C ASN A 203 -12.60 -16.49 12.37
N TYR A 204 -12.48 -16.55 11.03
CA TYR A 204 -13.50 -16.04 10.12
C TYR A 204 -14.80 -16.86 10.24
N CYS A 205 -15.92 -16.17 10.45
CA CYS A 205 -17.27 -16.75 10.51
C CYS A 205 -18.30 -15.97 9.69
N GLY A 206 -17.86 -14.99 8.88
CA GLY A 206 -18.72 -14.29 7.94
C GLY A 206 -19.23 -15.20 6.81
N GLU A 207 -20.16 -14.67 6.01
CA GLU A 207 -20.53 -15.33 4.76
C GLU A 207 -19.45 -15.10 3.70
N ILE A 208 -18.77 -16.18 3.31
CA ILE A 208 -17.83 -16.16 2.20
C ILE A 208 -18.63 -16.26 0.90
N TYR A 209 -18.89 -15.14 0.25
CA TYR A 209 -19.54 -15.11 -1.05
C TYR A 209 -18.65 -14.46 -2.12
N PHE A 210 -17.85 -15.29 -2.77
CA PHE A 210 -17.07 -14.89 -3.93
C PHE A 210 -16.86 -16.10 -4.84
N PRO A 211 -17.19 -16.00 -6.14
CA PRO A 211 -17.14 -17.11 -7.10
C PRO A 211 -15.70 -17.42 -7.55
N LYS A 212 -14.83 -17.77 -6.60
CA LYS A 212 -13.39 -18.04 -6.79
C LYS A 212 -13.05 -19.06 -7.88
N ASP A 213 -13.93 -20.04 -8.10
CA ASP A 213 -13.67 -21.17 -9.00
C ASP A 213 -13.82 -20.75 -10.47
N SER A 214 -14.45 -19.60 -10.71
CA SER A 214 -14.55 -19.01 -12.04
C SER A 214 -13.30 -18.22 -12.46
N ILE A 215 -12.36 -17.99 -11.54
CA ILE A 215 -11.17 -17.18 -11.80
C ILE A 215 -9.97 -18.05 -12.16
N ASP A 216 -9.38 -17.77 -13.32
CA ASP A 216 -8.22 -18.51 -13.84
C ASP A 216 -6.92 -17.99 -13.23
N LYS A 217 -6.80 -16.67 -13.05
CA LYS A 217 -5.56 -16.03 -12.57
C LYS A 217 -5.84 -14.87 -11.63
N ILE A 218 -4.99 -14.70 -10.63
CA ILE A 218 -5.14 -13.66 -9.60
C ILE A 218 -3.85 -12.87 -9.47
N PHE A 219 -3.97 -11.55 -9.59
CA PHE A 219 -2.95 -10.59 -9.22
C PHE A 219 -3.42 -9.83 -7.99
N SER A 220 -2.58 -9.81 -6.95
CA SER A 220 -2.88 -9.16 -5.69
C SER A 220 -1.90 -8.01 -5.46
N PHE A 221 -2.46 -6.82 -5.27
CA PHE A 221 -1.77 -5.66 -4.74
C PHE A 221 -1.84 -5.63 -3.20
N ASN A 222 -2.58 -6.56 -2.58
CA ASN A 222 -2.55 -6.76 -1.13
C ASN A 222 -1.32 -7.54 -0.75
N TYR A 223 -0.77 -7.23 0.42
CA TYR A 223 0.30 -8.00 1.03
C TYR A 223 -0.21 -9.28 1.69
N THR A 224 -1.51 -9.36 2.01
CA THR A 224 -2.10 -10.42 2.81
C THR A 224 -2.60 -11.61 1.96
N PRO A 225 -2.63 -12.84 2.52
CA PRO A 225 -3.10 -14.04 1.84
C PRO A 225 -4.60 -14.30 1.96
N SER A 226 -5.42 -13.27 1.75
CA SER A 226 -6.88 -13.38 1.87
C SER A 226 -7.48 -14.39 0.87
N MET A 227 -6.97 -14.44 -0.36
CA MET A 227 -7.42 -15.41 -1.37
C MET A 227 -7.03 -16.85 -1.00
N GLU A 228 -5.81 -17.06 -0.51
CA GLU A 228 -5.38 -18.39 -0.10
C GLU A 228 -6.08 -18.85 1.17
N LEU A 229 -6.21 -18.00 2.19
CA LEU A 229 -6.67 -18.42 3.52
C LEU A 229 -8.19 -18.41 3.68
N LEU A 230 -8.91 -17.45 3.08
CA LEU A 230 -10.38 -17.45 3.13
C LEU A 230 -10.99 -18.35 2.05
N TYR A 231 -10.38 -18.37 0.86
CA TYR A 231 -10.96 -19.02 -0.31
C TYR A 231 -10.27 -20.34 -0.70
N LYS A 232 -9.14 -20.71 -0.08
CA LYS A 232 -8.34 -21.89 -0.47
C LYS A 232 -7.98 -21.85 -1.96
N LYS A 233 -7.72 -20.66 -2.49
CA LYS A 233 -7.39 -20.43 -3.90
C LYS A 233 -5.88 -20.26 -4.04
N GLU A 234 -5.26 -21.21 -4.73
CA GLU A 234 -3.82 -21.19 -5.00
C GLU A 234 -3.48 -20.32 -6.23
N GLY A 235 -2.19 -20.10 -6.47
CA GLY A 235 -1.69 -19.39 -7.66
C GLY A 235 -1.88 -17.87 -7.63
N VAL A 236 -1.98 -17.29 -6.43
CA VAL A 236 -2.05 -15.83 -6.24
C VAL A 236 -0.67 -15.22 -6.49
N ILE A 237 -0.64 -14.21 -7.36
CA ILE A 237 0.59 -13.53 -7.73
C ILE A 237 0.60 -12.15 -7.09
N TYR A 238 1.60 -11.90 -6.25
CA TYR A 238 1.73 -10.69 -5.44
C TYR A 238 2.57 -9.63 -6.14
N ILE A 239 1.95 -8.50 -6.50
CA ILE A 239 2.61 -7.43 -7.25
C ILE A 239 3.54 -6.61 -6.37
N HIS A 240 3.09 -6.26 -5.16
CA HIS A 240 3.90 -5.55 -4.15
C HIS A 240 4.48 -6.50 -3.11
N GLY A 241 4.58 -7.78 -3.47
CA GLY A 241 5.04 -8.84 -2.59
C GLY A 241 4.05 -9.19 -1.47
N LYS A 242 4.47 -10.11 -0.61
CA LYS A 242 3.60 -10.81 0.34
C LYS A 242 4.18 -10.73 1.75
N ILE A 243 3.31 -10.73 2.75
CA ILE A 243 3.73 -10.89 4.15
C ILE A 243 4.50 -12.19 4.34
N SER A 244 5.48 -12.15 5.25
CA SER A 244 6.24 -13.33 5.64
C SER A 244 6.12 -13.56 7.14
N LEU A 245 6.02 -14.85 7.51
CA LEU A 245 6.08 -15.30 8.90
C LEU A 245 7.52 -15.35 9.42
N LYS A 246 8.52 -15.24 8.54
CA LYS A 246 9.94 -15.18 8.88
C LYS A 246 10.46 -13.79 8.55
N GLU A 247 11.05 -13.12 9.55
CA GLU A 247 11.53 -11.73 9.40
C GLU A 247 12.61 -11.61 8.31
N ASP A 248 13.50 -12.59 8.20
CA ASP A 248 14.59 -12.59 7.20
C ASP A 248 14.11 -12.80 5.75
N ASP A 249 12.82 -13.12 5.55
CA ASP A 249 12.19 -13.39 4.25
C ASP A 249 11.07 -12.39 3.95
N GLN A 250 11.17 -11.19 4.53
CA GLN A 250 10.22 -10.11 4.34
C GLN A 250 10.22 -9.64 2.88
N ASN A 251 9.05 -9.64 2.23
CA ASN A 251 8.92 -9.35 0.80
C ASN A 251 7.91 -8.22 0.47
N ILE A 252 7.41 -7.47 1.45
CA ILE A 252 6.60 -6.26 1.18
C ILE A 252 7.45 -5.24 0.43
N ILE A 253 6.93 -4.76 -0.69
CA ILE A 253 7.43 -3.61 -1.43
C ILE A 253 6.66 -2.38 -0.94
N LEU A 254 7.40 -1.41 -0.41
CA LEU A 254 6.87 -0.17 0.14
C LEU A 254 7.92 0.91 -0.10
N GLY A 255 7.53 2.07 -0.62
CA GLY A 255 8.47 3.12 -0.99
C GLY A 255 7.88 4.09 -1.99
N VAL A 256 8.75 4.79 -2.70
CA VAL A 256 8.37 5.87 -3.63
C VAL A 256 8.57 5.43 -5.08
N ASP A 257 7.86 6.08 -6.00
CA ASP A 257 7.99 5.84 -7.44
C ASP A 257 9.19 6.58 -8.05
N GLU A 258 9.51 7.76 -7.51
CA GLU A 258 10.58 8.62 -8.00
C GLU A 258 11.46 9.11 -6.85
N LEU A 259 12.70 9.46 -7.19
CA LEU A 259 13.67 10.03 -6.24
C LEU A 259 14.20 11.36 -6.75
N PRO A 260 14.44 12.33 -5.84
CA PRO A 260 15.19 13.55 -6.15
C PRO A 260 16.58 13.23 -6.71
N GLU A 261 17.07 14.06 -7.64
CA GLU A 261 18.37 13.86 -8.28
C GLU A 261 19.52 13.77 -7.27
N LYS A 262 19.51 14.60 -6.22
CA LYS A 262 20.53 14.57 -5.16
C LYS A 262 20.62 13.22 -4.45
N LEU A 263 19.48 12.53 -4.27
CA LEU A 263 19.43 11.21 -3.65
C LEU A 263 19.89 10.12 -4.61
N LYS A 264 19.61 10.27 -5.92
CA LYS A 264 20.15 9.40 -6.98
C LYS A 264 21.68 9.50 -7.08
N GLU A 265 22.25 10.70 -6.96
CA GLU A 265 23.71 10.91 -6.90
C GLU A 265 24.37 10.14 -5.75
N ASN A 266 23.67 10.08 -4.61
CA ASN A 266 24.08 9.30 -3.45
C ASN A 266 23.79 7.78 -3.58
N ARG A 267 23.21 7.33 -4.71
CA ARG A 267 22.83 5.94 -5.02
C ARG A 267 21.81 5.33 -4.07
N MET A 268 20.88 6.14 -3.55
CA MET A 268 19.85 5.68 -2.60
C MET A 268 18.63 5.07 -3.29
N PHE A 269 18.86 4.21 -4.27
CA PHE A 269 17.77 3.61 -5.06
C PHE A 269 16.91 2.64 -4.25
N ASP A 270 17.34 2.23 -3.06
CA ASP A 270 16.62 1.29 -2.20
C ASP A 270 15.23 1.79 -1.75
N PHE A 271 15.02 3.11 -1.74
CA PHE A 271 13.70 3.71 -1.50
C PHE A 271 12.72 3.53 -2.67
N LEU A 272 13.19 3.22 -3.88
CA LEU A 272 12.34 3.04 -5.06
C LEU A 272 11.62 1.69 -5.04
N LYS A 273 10.30 1.69 -5.24
CA LYS A 273 9.52 0.45 -5.39
C LYS A 273 10.06 -0.46 -6.49
N ASN A 274 10.42 0.10 -7.65
CA ASN A 274 10.96 -0.67 -8.78
C ASN A 274 12.32 -1.30 -8.49
N TYR A 275 13.18 -0.63 -7.72
CA TYR A 275 14.44 -1.21 -7.27
C TYR A 275 14.18 -2.40 -6.32
N GLN A 276 13.30 -2.22 -5.35
CA GLN A 276 12.92 -3.29 -4.40
C GLN A 276 12.31 -4.50 -5.12
N LYS A 277 11.45 -4.30 -6.12
CA LYS A 277 10.86 -5.37 -6.95
C LYS A 277 11.95 -6.24 -7.60
N ILE A 278 13.01 -5.63 -8.11
CA ILE A 278 14.12 -6.35 -8.75
C ILE A 278 14.91 -7.15 -7.70
N ILE A 279 15.31 -6.51 -6.60
CA ILE A 279 16.13 -7.15 -5.56
C ILE A 279 15.39 -8.31 -4.90
N LYS A 280 14.10 -8.11 -4.57
CA LYS A 280 13.25 -9.11 -3.92
C LYS A 280 12.70 -10.16 -4.89
N LYS A 281 13.05 -10.09 -6.18
CA LYS A 281 12.53 -10.99 -7.24
C LYS A 281 11.00 -11.04 -7.29
N SER A 282 10.37 -9.95 -6.88
CA SER A 282 8.93 -9.72 -6.93
C SER A 282 8.51 -8.97 -8.19
N ASN A 283 9.45 -8.76 -9.13
CA ASN A 283 9.12 -8.32 -10.46
C ASN A 283 8.42 -9.47 -11.21
N VAL A 284 7.16 -9.68 -10.85
CA VAL A 284 6.24 -10.49 -11.63
C VAL A 284 6.10 -9.77 -12.95
N GLU A 285 6.72 -10.32 -13.97
CA GLU A 285 6.63 -9.75 -15.30
C GLU A 285 5.14 -9.62 -15.69
N ILE A 286 4.73 -8.38 -16.00
CA ILE A 286 3.50 -8.06 -16.75
C ILE A 286 3.44 -8.85 -18.08
N ILE A 287 4.54 -9.51 -18.47
CA ILE A 287 4.66 -10.47 -19.58
C ILE A 287 3.49 -11.47 -19.66
N HIS A 288 2.79 -11.73 -18.57
CA HIS A 288 1.58 -12.55 -18.63
C HIS A 288 0.32 -11.89 -19.23
N ILE A 289 0.13 -10.56 -19.15
CA ILE A 289 -1.00 -9.88 -19.81
C ILE A 289 -0.72 -9.79 -21.32
N SER A 290 0.52 -9.53 -21.72
CA SER A 290 0.92 -9.52 -23.14
C SER A 290 0.83 -10.90 -23.82
N ASN A 291 0.76 -11.99 -23.04
CA ASN A 291 0.54 -13.34 -23.55
C ASN A 291 -0.95 -13.71 -23.68
N CYS A 292 -1.87 -12.82 -23.32
CA CYS A 292 -3.30 -13.06 -23.53
C CYS A 292 -3.60 -13.04 -25.03
N ASN A 293 -4.29 -14.07 -25.52
CA ASN A 293 -4.64 -14.15 -26.93
C ASN A 293 -5.83 -13.22 -27.23
N TYR A 294 -5.69 -12.34 -28.22
CA TYR A 294 -6.75 -11.46 -28.71
C TYR A 294 -7.89 -12.22 -29.42
N ASP A 295 -7.66 -13.46 -29.85
CA ASP A 295 -8.67 -14.30 -30.49
C ASP A 295 -9.72 -14.84 -29.51
N ILE A 296 -9.49 -14.73 -28.20
CA ILE A 296 -10.45 -15.16 -27.17
C ILE A 296 -10.89 -13.96 -26.33
N GLU A 297 -12.13 -13.99 -25.83
CA GLU A 297 -12.57 -13.02 -24.83
C GLU A 297 -11.71 -13.16 -23.56
N ASN A 298 -11.13 -12.05 -23.11
CA ASN A 298 -10.45 -11.91 -21.83
C ASN A 298 -11.24 -10.95 -20.95
N ILE A 299 -11.51 -11.34 -19.70
CA ILE A 299 -12.18 -10.46 -18.73
C ILE A 299 -11.23 -10.16 -17.57
N PHE A 300 -11.00 -8.88 -17.33
CA PHE A 300 -10.21 -8.39 -16.22
C PHE A 300 -11.13 -7.79 -15.15
N PHE A 301 -11.12 -8.36 -13.95
CA PHE A 301 -11.92 -7.88 -12.82
C PHE A 301 -11.04 -7.09 -11.87
N PHE A 302 -11.35 -5.81 -11.63
CA PHE A 302 -10.78 -5.07 -10.51
C PHE A 302 -11.71 -5.15 -9.31
N PHE A 303 -11.23 -5.72 -8.21
CA PHE A 303 -11.98 -5.81 -6.96
C PHE A 303 -11.18 -5.18 -5.81
N GLY A 304 -11.70 -4.09 -5.23
CA GLY A 304 -11.06 -3.45 -4.08
C GLY A 304 -9.76 -2.69 -4.39
N HIS A 305 -9.35 -2.62 -5.65
CA HIS A 305 -8.22 -1.81 -6.10
C HIS A 305 -8.56 -0.31 -6.12
N SER A 306 -7.62 0.57 -5.77
CA SER A 306 -7.82 2.04 -5.74
C SER A 306 -7.87 2.65 -7.14
N LEU A 307 -7.21 2.00 -8.10
CA LEU A 307 -6.93 2.50 -9.45
C LEU A 307 -6.08 3.78 -9.46
N ASP A 308 -5.26 3.92 -8.43
CA ASP A 308 -4.42 5.10 -8.22
C ASP A 308 -3.19 5.14 -9.15
N ALA A 309 -2.62 6.34 -9.31
CA ALA A 309 -1.45 6.57 -10.16
C ALA A 309 -0.19 5.83 -9.68
N SER A 310 -0.09 5.51 -8.39
CA SER A 310 0.95 4.65 -7.81
C SER A 310 1.08 3.28 -8.48
N ASP A 311 -0.01 2.79 -9.11
CA ASP A 311 -0.05 1.52 -9.85
C ASP A 311 -0.29 1.74 -11.36
N ARG A 312 -0.05 2.96 -11.87
CA ARG A 312 -0.39 3.38 -13.23
C ARG A 312 0.13 2.44 -14.31
N GLU A 313 1.35 1.92 -14.18
CA GLU A 313 1.99 1.09 -15.20
C GLU A 313 1.20 -0.20 -15.45
N TYR A 314 0.73 -0.83 -14.38
CA TYR A 314 -0.10 -2.05 -14.46
C TYR A 314 -1.46 -1.74 -15.08
N ILE A 315 -2.10 -0.66 -14.63
CA ILE A 315 -3.44 -0.29 -15.09
C ILE A 315 -3.41 0.15 -16.56
N GLN A 316 -2.46 1.00 -16.95
CA GLN A 316 -2.27 1.43 -18.34
C GLN A 316 -2.03 0.24 -19.26
N SER A 317 -1.22 -0.75 -18.85
CA SER A 317 -0.98 -1.95 -19.67
C SER A 317 -2.25 -2.72 -20.02
N LEU A 318 -3.22 -2.79 -19.09
CA LEU A 318 -4.52 -3.44 -19.31
C LEU A 318 -5.41 -2.62 -20.25
N PHE A 319 -5.43 -1.29 -20.09
CA PHE A 319 -6.17 -0.41 -20.98
C PHE A 319 -5.57 -0.40 -22.40
N ASP A 320 -4.25 -0.48 -22.52
CA ASP A 320 -3.57 -0.59 -23.82
C ASP A 320 -3.79 -1.94 -24.49
N PHE A 321 -3.94 -3.02 -23.70
CA PHE A 321 -4.36 -4.31 -24.21
C PHE A 321 -5.76 -4.22 -24.82
N LEU A 322 -6.71 -3.52 -24.18
CA LEU A 322 -8.02 -3.27 -24.77
C LEU A 322 -7.91 -2.51 -26.11
N GLU A 323 -7.09 -1.47 -26.20
CA GLU A 323 -6.89 -0.71 -27.45
C GLU A 323 -6.32 -1.54 -28.60
N LYS A 324 -5.43 -2.48 -28.27
CA LYS A 324 -4.76 -3.35 -29.24
C LYS A 324 -5.60 -4.56 -29.66
N ASP A 325 -6.71 -4.81 -28.98
CA ASP A 325 -7.64 -5.91 -29.30
C ASP A 325 -8.47 -5.58 -30.55
N PRO A 326 -8.13 -6.15 -31.72
CA PRO A 326 -8.70 -5.75 -33.00
C PRO A 326 -10.18 -6.12 -33.12
N ASN A 327 -10.62 -7.12 -32.37
CA ASN A 327 -11.98 -7.64 -32.40
C ASN A 327 -12.83 -7.08 -31.24
N ASN A 328 -12.26 -6.18 -30.45
CA ASN A 328 -12.84 -5.61 -29.25
C ASN A 328 -13.29 -6.64 -28.20
N ARG A 329 -12.83 -7.90 -28.27
CA ARG A 329 -13.37 -9.06 -27.52
C ARG A 329 -13.21 -8.98 -26.01
N SER A 330 -12.28 -8.18 -25.52
CA SER A 330 -11.88 -8.14 -24.12
C SER A 330 -12.46 -6.93 -23.41
N ARG A 331 -12.72 -7.09 -22.10
CA ARG A 331 -13.34 -6.07 -21.25
C ARG A 331 -12.75 -6.04 -19.84
N ILE A 332 -12.91 -4.89 -19.19
CA ILE A 332 -12.54 -4.65 -17.80
C ILE A 332 -13.82 -4.38 -17.00
N ILE A 333 -14.00 -5.11 -15.90
CA ILE A 333 -15.10 -4.91 -14.96
C ILE A 333 -14.51 -4.38 -13.66
N ILE A 334 -14.94 -3.20 -13.25
CA ILE A 334 -14.44 -2.49 -12.08
C ILE A 334 -15.51 -2.50 -10.99
N PHE A 335 -15.26 -3.23 -9.91
CA PHE A 335 -16.17 -3.28 -8.78
C PHE A 335 -15.95 -2.10 -7.83
N TYR A 336 -17.04 -1.45 -7.40
CA TYR A 336 -17.02 -0.38 -6.40
C TYR A 336 -17.98 -0.66 -5.23
N LYS A 337 -17.60 -0.23 -4.03
CA LYS A 337 -18.41 -0.45 -2.82
C LYS A 337 -19.69 0.41 -2.80
N ASP A 338 -19.51 1.71 -3.02
CA ASP A 338 -20.55 2.73 -2.95
C ASP A 338 -20.26 3.88 -3.92
N LEU A 339 -21.15 4.85 -4.01
CA LEU A 339 -21.01 5.98 -4.93
C LEU A 339 -19.76 6.83 -4.64
N LYS A 340 -19.29 6.89 -3.38
CA LYS A 340 -18.07 7.63 -3.02
C LYS A 340 -16.84 6.90 -3.58
N ASP A 341 -16.78 5.59 -3.41
CA ASP A 341 -15.73 4.74 -3.99
C ASP A 341 -15.75 4.80 -5.52
N HIS A 342 -16.93 4.76 -6.16
CA HIS A 342 -17.07 4.90 -7.60
C HIS A 342 -16.46 6.22 -8.11
N LYS A 343 -16.86 7.35 -7.53
CA LYS A 343 -16.33 8.68 -7.89
C LYS A 343 -14.82 8.77 -7.71
N ARG A 344 -14.30 8.22 -6.60
CA ARG A 344 -12.85 8.20 -6.31
C ARG A 344 -12.08 7.38 -7.35
N LYS A 345 -12.56 6.17 -7.70
CA LYS A 345 -11.93 5.34 -8.73
C LYS A 345 -11.88 6.05 -10.08
N LEU A 346 -12.97 6.71 -10.48
CA LEU A 346 -12.99 7.50 -11.71
C LEU A 346 -12.01 8.68 -11.65
N ALA A 347 -11.97 9.42 -10.54
CA ALA A 347 -11.04 10.53 -10.36
C ALA A 347 -9.58 10.08 -10.46
N ASN A 348 -9.25 8.93 -9.85
CA ASN A 348 -7.93 8.33 -9.93
C ASN A 348 -7.57 7.94 -11.37
N LEU A 349 -8.47 7.28 -12.11
CA LEU A 349 -8.22 6.94 -13.51
C LEU A 349 -8.01 8.20 -14.38
N PHE A 350 -8.81 9.25 -14.17
CA PHE A 350 -8.69 10.51 -14.92
C PHE A 350 -7.43 11.31 -14.59
N SER A 351 -6.72 11.03 -13.49
CA SER A 351 -5.52 11.79 -13.12
C SER A 351 -4.31 11.44 -14.00
N TYR A 352 -4.29 10.26 -14.63
CA TYR A 352 -3.15 9.81 -15.44
C TYR A 352 -3.55 9.13 -16.78
N MET A 353 -4.84 8.98 -17.08
CA MET A 353 -5.31 8.48 -18.38
C MET A 353 -6.12 9.50 -19.16
N GLU A 354 -6.01 9.44 -20.49
CA GLU A 354 -6.76 10.30 -21.39
C GLU A 354 -8.27 10.10 -21.22
N LYS A 355 -8.98 11.20 -20.93
CA LYS A 355 -10.43 11.20 -20.73
C LYS A 355 -11.20 10.55 -21.89
N ASN A 356 -10.82 10.86 -23.12
CA ASN A 356 -11.49 10.35 -24.32
C ASN A 356 -11.37 8.82 -24.44
N LYS A 357 -10.25 8.24 -23.97
CA LYS A 357 -10.03 6.79 -23.94
C LYS A 357 -11.03 6.10 -23.00
N ILE A 358 -11.17 6.60 -21.77
CA ILE A 358 -12.07 6.03 -20.76
C ILE A 358 -13.52 6.12 -21.23
N VAL A 359 -13.96 7.29 -21.69
CA VAL A 359 -15.36 7.51 -22.13
C VAL A 359 -15.71 6.62 -23.33
N ARG A 360 -14.81 6.50 -24.31
CA ARG A 360 -15.03 5.62 -25.47
C ARG A 360 -15.18 4.16 -25.03
N LEU A 361 -14.25 3.64 -24.22
CA LEU A 361 -14.28 2.25 -23.78
C LEU A 361 -15.51 1.94 -22.91
N GLU A 362 -15.99 2.90 -22.12
CA GLU A 362 -17.25 2.79 -21.39
C GLU A 362 -18.46 2.74 -22.33
N MET A 363 -18.54 3.65 -23.32
CA MET A 363 -19.62 3.65 -24.32
C MET A 363 -19.68 2.34 -25.12
N GLU A 364 -18.53 1.73 -25.39
CA GLU A 364 -18.42 0.44 -26.08
C GLU A 364 -18.70 -0.78 -25.17
N LYS A 365 -19.03 -0.56 -23.88
CA LYS A 365 -19.17 -1.60 -22.85
C LYS A 365 -17.94 -2.50 -22.71
N ARG A 366 -16.76 -1.93 -22.96
CA ARG A 366 -15.46 -2.59 -22.74
C ARG A 366 -14.90 -2.26 -21.36
N ILE A 367 -15.40 -1.21 -20.72
CA ILE A 367 -15.20 -0.93 -19.31
C ILE A 367 -16.57 -0.76 -18.67
N GLU A 368 -16.80 -1.45 -17.56
CA GLU A 368 -18.04 -1.33 -16.79
C GLU A 368 -17.73 -1.13 -15.31
N PHE A 369 -18.43 -0.19 -14.66
CA PHE A 369 -18.36 0.03 -13.22
C PHE A 369 -19.56 -0.61 -12.54
N ILE A 370 -19.32 -1.59 -11.68
CA ILE A 370 -20.37 -2.43 -11.09
C ILE A 370 -20.36 -2.30 -9.56
N GLN A 371 -21.50 -1.99 -8.97
CA GLN A 371 -21.62 -1.95 -7.52
C GLN A 371 -21.49 -3.36 -6.92
N ILE A 372 -20.73 -3.49 -5.84
CA ILE A 372 -20.58 -4.75 -5.13
C ILE A 372 -21.89 -5.10 -4.41
N ASN A 373 -22.54 -6.16 -4.86
CA ASN A 373 -23.63 -6.85 -4.17
C ASN A 373 -23.68 -8.31 -4.63
N LYS A 374 -24.43 -9.15 -3.91
CA LYS A 374 -24.50 -10.61 -4.18
C LYS A 374 -24.93 -10.92 -5.61
N GLU A 375 -25.94 -10.23 -6.12
CA GLU A 375 -26.49 -10.44 -7.46
C GLU A 375 -25.47 -10.10 -8.56
N ASN A 376 -24.85 -8.92 -8.47
CA ASN A 376 -23.84 -8.46 -9.41
C ASN A 376 -22.60 -9.37 -9.42
N LEU A 377 -22.16 -9.86 -8.26
CA LEU A 377 -21.04 -10.79 -8.19
C LEU A 377 -21.37 -12.11 -8.90
N MET A 378 -22.59 -12.63 -8.78
CA MET A 378 -22.98 -13.82 -9.56
C MET A 378 -23.06 -13.53 -11.05
N LEU A 379 -23.70 -12.42 -11.42
CA LEU A 379 -23.95 -12.08 -12.80
C LEU A 379 -22.65 -11.95 -13.61
N TYR A 380 -21.69 -11.21 -13.08
CA TYR A 380 -20.47 -10.87 -13.79
C TYR A 380 -19.39 -11.96 -13.71
N PHE A 381 -19.31 -12.72 -12.62
CA PHE A 381 -18.32 -13.80 -12.53
C PHE A 381 -18.82 -15.14 -13.07
N LEU A 382 -20.14 -15.44 -13.05
CA LEU A 382 -20.64 -16.76 -13.44
C LEU A 382 -21.47 -16.75 -14.72
N ILE A 383 -22.26 -15.70 -14.98
CA ILE A 383 -23.42 -15.80 -15.89
C ILE A 383 -23.17 -15.18 -17.27
N THR A 384 -22.29 -14.20 -17.45
CA THR A 384 -22.26 -13.45 -18.73
C THR A 384 -21.23 -13.97 -19.74
N PRO A 385 -21.65 -14.69 -20.81
CA PRO A 385 -21.09 -14.47 -22.14
C PRO A 385 -21.36 -13.02 -22.55
N TRP A 386 -20.36 -12.37 -23.11
CA TRP A 386 -20.51 -11.04 -23.67
C TRP A 386 -21.22 -11.16 -25.03
N GLU A 387 -22.54 -10.99 -25.02
CA GLU A 387 -23.36 -10.92 -26.24
C GLU A 387 -23.04 -9.60 -26.96
N LYS A 388 -21.96 -9.57 -27.74
CA LYS A 388 -22.00 -8.79 -28.97
C LYS A 388 -22.73 -9.65 -29.98
N GLU A 389 -23.91 -9.21 -30.41
CA GLU A 389 -24.40 -9.60 -31.73
C GLU A 389 -23.31 -9.19 -32.72
N PHE A 390 -22.45 -10.14 -33.10
CA PHE A 390 -21.45 -9.93 -34.14
C PHE A 390 -22.22 -9.78 -35.45
N THR A 391 -22.61 -8.55 -35.78
CA THR A 391 -22.95 -8.21 -37.16
C THR A 391 -21.66 -8.31 -37.96
N PHE A 392 -21.52 -9.44 -38.66
CA PHE A 392 -20.48 -9.73 -39.65
C PHE A 392 -20.47 -8.71 -40.79
#